data_AF-A0A4R2NIM1-F1
#
_entry.id   AF-A0A4R2NIM1-F1
#
_cell.length_a   1.000
_cell.length_b   1.000
_cell.length_c   1.000
_cell.angle_alpha   90.00
_cell.angle_beta   90.00
_cell.angle_gamma   90.00
#
_symmetry.space_group_name_H-M   'P 1'
#
loop_
_entity.id
_entity.type
_entity.pdbx_description
1 polymer ?
#
loop_
_entity_poly.entity_id
_entity_poly.type
_entity_poly.pdbx_seq_one_letter_code
_entity_poly.pdbx_strand_id
1 'polypeptide(L)'
;MTLPSPQLVFFGDSLTDDGNLLALTEGLVDESYRAEIGTDGRISNGAVYSEYVADLLGLTVSDNYAVAAAKALGVAELGERIIKSGYEEALLVPPDDPRLAQDINLAGQLSRFYGDYQGTDLTDTTAFFLIGANDYGAIDLSDQENLWSTAITTLYQVAGATAQAVRDIVDYGLGEVVVSNLPMATFFPSLADATPDQKAQADLFLQISNGILEATVAGLADEGVPVRMLNLEAVTTAITEDPAGFGLLAPLDLTLQEGAPEDLDAYDADQVAFWDSLHPTTATHGIIGGYVAHALTDPVSALTDYSNWAFQDQGDDLVLAYGGNDLVATGAGNDLILGGSGNDWLNGGRDDDLLSGGSGNDQLTGAGGNDILGGGPGDDTLRGGFGNDLLIGGTGSDTALGGFGADNFLFTEPNLIGGEIATDLIDGGYGEDTLYLVLSAETLAAQGEALTGADPDAALAGLGLEVRNVENIVLIEGRDGLSDLVGWTQFDTADLWGLT
;
A
#
# COMPACT_ATOMS: atom_id res chain seq x y z
N MET A 1 -1.22 28.96 22.11
CA MET A 1 -0.35 27.90 22.68
C MET A 1 0.38 27.37 21.47
N THR A 2 1.71 27.40 21.45
CA THR A 2 2.47 26.87 20.31
C THR A 2 2.25 25.36 20.26
N LEU A 3 1.91 24.82 19.09
CA LEU A 3 1.81 23.37 18.89
C LEU A 3 3.21 22.74 19.13
N PRO A 4 3.27 21.49 19.60
CA PRO A 4 4.54 20.76 19.60
C PRO A 4 5.03 20.61 18.15
N SER A 5 6.35 20.58 17.95
CA SER A 5 6.92 20.37 16.62
C SER A 5 6.54 18.98 16.11
N PRO A 6 5.98 18.85 14.90
CA PRO A 6 5.65 17.56 14.33
C PRO A 6 6.92 16.82 13.92
N GLN A 7 6.89 15.50 14.04
CA GLN A 7 7.99 14.65 13.57
C GLN A 7 7.91 14.46 12.04
N LEU A 8 6.69 14.32 11.52
CA LEU A 8 6.40 14.16 10.10
C LEU A 8 5.16 14.99 9.74
N VAL A 9 5.20 15.67 8.59
CA VAL A 9 4.07 16.43 8.06
C VAL A 9 3.83 16.07 6.60
N PHE A 10 2.59 15.71 6.27
CA PHE A 10 2.22 15.30 4.92
C PHE A 10 1.59 16.45 4.12
N PHE A 11 1.98 16.54 2.84
CA PHE A 11 1.42 17.46 1.85
C PHE A 11 1.16 16.68 0.56
N GLY A 12 0.03 16.95 -0.08
CA GLY A 12 -0.37 16.14 -1.21
C GLY A 12 -1.81 16.32 -1.64
N ASP A 13 -2.31 15.33 -2.35
CA ASP A 13 -3.68 15.28 -2.86
C ASP A 13 -4.52 14.14 -2.25
N SER A 14 -5.40 13.52 -3.03
CA SER A 14 -6.39 12.55 -2.54
C SER A 14 -5.78 11.26 -2.02
N LEU A 15 -4.59 10.87 -2.50
CA LEU A 15 -3.91 9.69 -1.95
C LEU A 15 -3.41 9.91 -0.52
N THR A 16 -3.25 11.18 -0.11
CA THR A 16 -2.66 11.57 1.18
C THR A 16 -3.68 12.20 2.12
N ASP A 17 -4.79 12.76 1.62
CA ASP A 17 -5.79 13.46 2.42
C ASP A 17 -6.51 12.53 3.42
N ASP A 18 -6.40 12.85 4.71
CA ASP A 18 -7.00 12.13 5.84
C ASP A 18 -8.31 12.77 6.36
N GLY A 19 -8.91 13.67 5.57
CA GLY A 19 -10.19 14.32 5.89
C GLY A 19 -10.17 15.85 5.82
N ASN A 20 -9.07 16.45 5.36
CA ASN A 20 -8.95 17.89 5.19
C ASN A 20 -9.95 18.44 4.19
N LEU A 21 -10.20 17.79 3.03
CA LEU A 21 -11.24 18.28 2.11
C LEU A 21 -12.63 18.31 2.79
N LEU A 22 -12.95 17.27 3.57
CA LEU A 22 -14.21 17.19 4.30
C LEU A 22 -14.33 18.30 5.36
N ALA A 23 -13.24 18.61 6.06
CA ALA A 23 -13.17 19.67 7.05
C ALA A 23 -13.27 21.07 6.42
N LEU A 24 -12.56 21.31 5.31
CA LEU A 24 -12.58 22.57 4.59
C LEU A 24 -13.95 22.90 3.99
N THR A 25 -14.75 21.86 3.70
CA THR A 25 -16.09 22.01 3.13
C THR A 25 -17.20 22.05 4.19
N GLU A 26 -16.87 21.96 5.47
CA GLU A 26 -17.85 21.97 6.56
C GLU A 26 -18.71 23.26 6.55
N GLY A 27 -20.01 23.08 6.44
CA GLY A 27 -20.98 24.18 6.38
C GLY A 27 -20.92 25.03 5.10
N LEU A 28 -20.17 24.59 4.08
CA LEU A 28 -20.12 25.20 2.74
C LEU A 28 -20.98 24.43 1.72
N VAL A 29 -21.07 23.11 1.89
CA VAL A 29 -21.77 22.19 0.99
C VAL A 29 -22.74 21.31 1.77
N ASP A 30 -23.76 20.79 1.08
CA ASP A 30 -24.71 19.83 1.64
C ASP A 30 -24.17 18.38 1.58
N GLU A 31 -24.99 17.44 2.06
CA GLU A 31 -24.62 16.02 2.16
C GLU A 31 -24.37 15.36 0.79
N SER A 32 -24.92 15.90 -0.31
CA SER A 32 -24.74 15.32 -1.64
C SER A 32 -23.29 15.40 -2.13
N TYR A 33 -22.55 16.44 -1.76
CA TYR A 33 -21.12 16.53 -2.04
C TYR A 33 -20.31 15.73 -1.02
N ARG A 34 -20.72 15.74 0.26
CA ARG A 34 -19.98 15.05 1.34
C ARG A 34 -20.01 13.53 1.18
N ALA A 35 -21.11 12.97 0.66
CA ALA A 35 -21.24 11.54 0.38
C ALA A 35 -20.23 11.01 -0.66
N GLU A 36 -19.62 11.90 -1.44
CA GLU A 36 -18.60 11.55 -2.44
C GLU A 36 -17.18 11.53 -1.84
N ILE A 37 -17.00 12.04 -0.62
CA ILE A 37 -15.70 12.12 0.06
C ILE A 37 -15.51 10.87 0.94
N GLY A 38 -15.47 9.71 0.28
CA GLY A 38 -15.29 8.35 0.83
C GLY A 38 -15.61 8.14 2.32
N THR A 39 -14.79 7.36 3.02
CA THR A 39 -15.04 6.99 4.42
C THR A 39 -14.38 7.99 5.37
N ASP A 40 -15.17 8.62 6.24
CA ASP A 40 -14.70 9.62 7.21
C ASP A 40 -13.80 10.72 6.61
N GLY A 41 -14.04 11.09 5.34
CA GLY A 41 -13.31 12.12 4.63
C GLY A 41 -12.07 11.65 3.86
N ARG A 42 -11.71 10.37 3.92
CA ARG A 42 -10.69 9.76 3.07
C ARG A 42 -11.33 9.35 1.76
N ILE A 43 -10.66 9.57 0.63
CA ILE A 43 -11.13 9.04 -0.66
C ILE A 43 -10.69 7.59 -0.79
N SER A 44 -11.21 6.75 0.09
CA SER A 44 -10.97 5.31 0.20
C SER A 44 -12.06 4.67 1.09
N ASN A 45 -12.01 3.34 1.29
CA ASN A 45 -12.85 2.61 2.25
C ASN A 45 -12.29 2.62 3.69
N GLY A 46 -11.18 3.31 3.96
CA GLY A 46 -10.56 3.38 5.28
C GLY A 46 -9.43 4.39 5.35
N ALA A 47 -8.42 4.11 6.17
CA ALA A 47 -7.27 4.97 6.39
C ALA A 47 -6.39 5.09 5.13
N VAL A 48 -5.76 6.25 4.95
CA VAL A 48 -4.80 6.47 3.86
C VAL A 48 -3.37 6.14 4.31
N TYR A 49 -2.45 5.97 3.36
CA TYR A 49 -1.08 5.51 3.65
C TYR A 49 -0.35 6.37 4.69
N SER A 50 -0.61 7.68 4.73
CA SER A 50 0.02 8.60 5.68
C SER A 50 -0.35 8.29 7.14
N GLU A 51 -1.55 7.75 7.37
CA GLU A 51 -2.01 7.32 8.70
C GLU A 51 -1.28 6.04 9.13
N TYR A 52 -1.14 5.07 8.22
CA TYR A 52 -0.34 3.86 8.45
C TYR A 52 1.13 4.18 8.71
N VAL A 53 1.74 5.11 7.95
CA VAL A 53 3.11 5.57 8.18
C VAL A 53 3.27 6.14 9.58
N ALA A 54 2.33 6.98 10.02
CA ALA A 54 2.38 7.59 11.34
C ALA A 54 2.31 6.55 12.46
N ASP A 55 1.43 5.56 12.32
CA ASP A 55 1.26 4.47 13.28
C ASP A 55 2.51 3.57 13.34
N LEU A 56 3.01 3.12 12.19
CA LEU A 56 4.18 2.23 12.07
C LEU A 56 5.47 2.86 12.59
N LEU A 57 5.64 4.17 12.37
CA LEU A 57 6.78 4.91 12.91
C LEU A 57 6.59 5.32 14.37
N GLY A 58 5.45 4.98 14.99
CA GLY A 58 5.13 5.31 16.37
C GLY A 58 5.13 6.82 16.64
N LEU A 59 4.70 7.62 15.65
CA LEU A 59 4.77 9.08 15.73
C LEU A 59 3.82 9.61 16.80
N THR A 60 4.36 10.42 17.71
CA THR A 60 3.56 11.02 18.78
C THR A 60 2.90 12.34 18.36
N VAL A 61 3.44 12.97 17.31
CA VAL A 61 2.92 14.18 16.68
C VAL A 61 3.22 14.10 15.18
N SER A 62 2.18 13.89 14.38
CA SER A 62 2.19 14.01 12.91
C SER A 62 1.02 14.88 12.48
N ASP A 63 1.19 15.60 11.38
CA ASP A 63 0.12 16.40 10.77
C ASP A 63 -0.03 16.11 9.30
N ASN A 64 -1.20 16.42 8.78
CA ASN A 64 -1.53 16.27 7.38
C ASN A 64 -2.19 17.54 6.86
N TYR A 65 -1.62 18.12 5.82
CA TYR A 65 -2.14 19.30 5.12
C TYR A 65 -2.58 18.99 3.69
N ALA A 66 -2.44 17.74 3.25
CA ALA A 66 -2.91 17.29 1.94
C ALA A 66 -4.40 17.56 1.79
N VAL A 67 -4.83 17.88 0.57
CA VAL A 67 -6.25 18.10 0.28
C VAL A 67 -6.59 17.39 -1.01
N ALA A 68 -7.63 16.57 -1.00
CA ALA A 68 -8.07 15.87 -2.18
C ALA A 68 -8.33 16.85 -3.34
N ALA A 69 -7.91 16.43 -4.54
CA ALA A 69 -7.88 17.22 -5.76
C ALA A 69 -6.91 18.43 -5.76
N ALA A 70 -6.03 18.55 -4.77
CA ALA A 70 -4.97 19.54 -4.79
C ALA A 70 -4.05 19.35 -5.99
N LYS A 71 -3.55 20.48 -6.48
CA LYS A 71 -2.57 20.56 -7.56
C LYS A 71 -1.26 21.06 -7.01
N ALA A 72 -0.16 20.71 -7.66
CA ALA A 72 1.11 21.38 -7.45
C ALA A 72 1.06 22.81 -8.03
N LEU A 73 0.32 23.03 -9.13
CA LEU A 73 0.30 24.30 -9.86
C LEU A 73 -0.84 25.24 -9.51
N GLY A 74 -0.59 26.51 -9.86
CA GLY A 74 -1.62 27.51 -10.11
C GLY A 74 -2.28 28.00 -8.83
N VAL A 75 -3.57 28.31 -8.91
CA VAL A 75 -4.45 28.51 -7.75
C VAL A 75 -5.56 27.47 -7.91
N ALA A 76 -5.85 26.72 -6.86
CA ALA A 76 -6.95 25.78 -6.80
C ALA A 76 -7.92 26.26 -5.72
N GLU A 77 -8.81 27.19 -6.08
CA GLU A 77 -9.82 27.67 -5.14
C GLU A 77 -10.85 26.56 -4.87
N LEU A 78 -11.15 26.32 -3.58
CA LEU A 78 -12.08 25.29 -3.13
C LEU A 78 -13.45 25.37 -3.84
N GLY A 79 -14.01 26.58 -3.94
CA GLY A 79 -15.30 26.80 -4.60
C GLY A 79 -15.26 26.52 -6.09
N GLU A 80 -14.21 26.95 -6.79
CA GLU A 80 -14.05 26.62 -8.21
C GLU A 80 -13.96 25.11 -8.43
N ARG A 81 -13.30 24.38 -7.53
CA ARG A 81 -13.22 22.92 -7.59
C ARG A 81 -14.59 22.29 -7.44
N ILE A 82 -15.36 22.66 -6.40
CA ILE A 82 -16.71 22.14 -6.16
C ILE A 82 -17.61 22.37 -7.38
N ILE A 83 -17.58 23.58 -7.95
CA ILE A 83 -18.37 23.95 -9.12
C ILE A 83 -17.94 23.16 -10.36
N LYS A 84 -16.63 23.04 -10.63
CA LYS A 84 -16.10 22.27 -11.78
C LYS A 84 -16.43 20.78 -11.69
N SER A 85 -16.59 20.24 -10.48
CA SER A 85 -17.07 18.88 -10.25
C SER A 85 -18.57 18.69 -10.49
N GLY A 86 -19.32 19.74 -10.83
CA GLY A 86 -20.77 19.67 -11.06
C GLY A 86 -21.62 19.85 -9.80
N TYR A 87 -21.02 20.21 -8.66
CA TYR A 87 -21.70 20.34 -7.37
C TYR A 87 -22.04 21.79 -7.00
N GLU A 88 -22.29 22.66 -8.00
CA GLU A 88 -22.74 24.03 -7.75
C GLU A 88 -24.04 24.07 -6.93
N GLU A 89 -24.96 23.14 -7.20
CA GLU A 89 -26.24 23.05 -6.49
C GLU A 89 -26.11 22.59 -5.03
N ALA A 90 -24.97 21.97 -4.67
CA ALA A 90 -24.69 21.55 -3.30
C ALA A 90 -24.24 22.70 -2.39
N LEU A 91 -23.91 23.87 -2.94
CA LEU A 91 -23.43 25.02 -2.16
C LEU A 91 -24.52 25.55 -1.20
N LEU A 92 -24.21 25.56 0.09
CA LEU A 92 -25.04 26.15 1.15
C LEU A 92 -24.80 27.65 1.33
N VAL A 93 -23.80 28.19 0.65
CA VAL A 93 -23.31 29.57 0.77
C VAL A 93 -23.28 30.25 -0.61
N PRO A 94 -23.32 31.59 -0.68
CA PRO A 94 -23.13 32.30 -1.94
C PRO A 94 -21.78 31.97 -2.60
N PRO A 95 -21.69 31.94 -3.94
CA PRO A 95 -20.43 31.64 -4.65
C PRO A 95 -19.26 32.61 -4.36
N ASP A 96 -19.54 33.79 -3.80
CA ASP A 96 -18.54 34.79 -3.39
C ASP A 96 -18.19 34.72 -1.89
N ASP A 97 -18.63 33.67 -1.17
CA ASP A 97 -18.22 33.45 0.22
C ASP A 97 -16.68 33.30 0.30
N PRO A 98 -15.98 34.09 1.14
CA PRO A 98 -14.52 34.09 1.18
C PRO A 98 -13.92 32.74 1.58
N ARG A 99 -14.68 31.84 2.22
CA ARG A 99 -14.22 30.48 2.53
C ARG A 99 -14.05 29.63 1.28
N LEU A 100 -14.79 29.92 0.21
CA LEU A 100 -14.67 29.24 -1.08
C LEU A 100 -13.41 29.67 -1.86
N ALA A 101 -12.84 30.83 -1.53
CA ALA A 101 -11.61 31.34 -2.15
C ALA A 101 -10.33 30.75 -1.52
N GLN A 102 -10.46 29.79 -0.61
CA GLN A 102 -9.33 29.12 -0.01
C GLN A 102 -8.58 28.30 -1.07
N ASP A 103 -7.27 28.54 -1.18
CA ASP A 103 -6.40 27.80 -2.09
C ASP A 103 -6.03 26.44 -1.48
N ILE A 104 -6.32 25.36 -2.21
CA ILE A 104 -6.07 23.98 -1.79
C ILE A 104 -4.82 23.37 -2.47
N ASN A 105 -4.20 24.07 -3.42
CA ASN A 105 -2.95 23.64 -4.05
C ASN A 105 -1.81 23.52 -3.00
N LEU A 106 -0.66 23.00 -3.43
CA LEU A 106 0.51 22.84 -2.55
C LEU A 106 0.90 24.14 -1.82
N ALA A 107 0.89 25.29 -2.49
CA ALA A 107 1.22 26.57 -1.87
C ALA A 107 0.21 26.99 -0.78
N GLY A 108 -1.07 26.70 -0.98
CA GLY A 108 -2.15 26.91 -0.03
C GLY A 108 -2.05 25.97 1.18
N GLN A 109 -1.60 24.74 0.97
CA GLN A 109 -1.27 23.80 2.06
C GLN A 109 -0.12 24.33 2.91
N LEU A 110 0.98 24.77 2.29
CA LEU A 110 2.11 25.39 2.97
C LEU A 110 1.70 26.65 3.75
N SER A 111 0.85 27.50 3.17
CA SER A 111 0.34 28.70 3.82
C SER A 111 -0.39 28.40 5.13
N ARG A 112 -1.20 27.32 5.16
CA ARG A 112 -1.86 26.86 6.39
C ARG A 112 -0.85 26.37 7.42
N PHE A 113 0.09 25.52 6.99
CA PHE A 113 1.17 25.01 7.84
C PHE A 113 1.97 26.15 8.50
N TYR A 114 2.36 27.17 7.73
CA TYR A 114 3.08 28.34 8.27
C TYR A 114 2.26 29.14 9.28
N GLY A 115 0.94 29.13 9.15
CA GLY A 115 0.02 29.76 10.10
C GLY A 115 0.00 29.04 11.44
N ASP A 116 -0.08 27.71 11.42
CA ASP A 116 -0.18 26.87 12.62
C ASP A 116 1.13 26.80 13.38
N TYR A 117 2.26 26.75 12.64
CA TYR A 117 3.60 26.55 13.20
C TYR A 117 4.42 27.83 13.39
N GLN A 118 3.79 29.00 13.36
CA GLN A 118 4.47 30.28 13.48
C GLN A 118 5.37 30.37 14.74
N GLY A 119 6.68 30.47 14.50
CA GLY A 119 7.67 30.62 15.56
C GLY A 119 8.04 29.32 16.30
N THR A 120 7.64 28.17 15.75
CA THR A 120 8.05 26.84 16.22
C THR A 120 9.41 26.46 15.60
N ASP A 121 10.21 25.68 16.33
CA ASP A 121 11.44 25.10 15.81
C ASP A 121 11.10 23.80 15.07
N LEU A 122 11.37 23.78 13.76
CA LEU A 122 11.01 22.70 12.83
C LEU A 122 12.25 21.96 12.31
N THR A 123 13.41 22.16 12.94
CA THR A 123 14.69 21.60 12.48
C THR A 123 14.76 20.07 12.56
N ASP A 124 13.93 19.46 13.40
CA ASP A 124 13.78 17.99 13.52
C ASP A 124 12.52 17.47 12.80
N THR A 125 11.82 18.31 12.02
CA THR A 125 10.62 17.93 11.26
C THR A 125 10.98 17.51 9.84
N THR A 126 10.40 16.40 9.39
CA THR A 126 10.40 15.98 7.98
C THR A 126 9.07 16.33 7.33
N ALA A 127 9.09 16.91 6.13
CA ALA A 127 7.88 17.07 5.31
C ALA A 127 7.86 16.03 4.18
N PHE A 128 6.71 15.43 3.93
CA PHE A 128 6.49 14.46 2.86
C PHE A 128 5.58 15.03 1.78
N PHE A 129 6.06 15.10 0.54
CA PHE A 129 5.31 15.64 -0.60
C PHE A 129 4.96 14.53 -1.59
N LEU A 130 3.66 14.24 -1.76
CA LEU A 130 3.11 13.41 -2.82
C LEU A 130 2.01 14.19 -3.56
N ILE A 131 2.37 14.82 -4.67
CA ILE A 131 1.51 15.81 -5.35
C ILE A 131 1.82 15.82 -6.85
N GLY A 132 0.80 16.11 -7.67
CA GLY A 132 0.99 16.43 -9.09
C GLY A 132 0.09 15.65 -10.03
N ALA A 133 -0.49 14.52 -9.59
CA ALA A 133 -1.37 13.71 -10.44
C ALA A 133 -2.55 14.52 -11.00
N ASN A 134 -3.16 15.37 -10.16
CA ASN A 134 -4.28 16.23 -10.53
C ASN A 134 -3.92 17.37 -11.52
N ASP A 135 -2.64 17.67 -11.73
CA ASP A 135 -2.21 18.66 -12.72
C ASP A 135 -2.35 18.14 -14.16
N TYR A 136 -2.34 16.81 -14.35
CA TYR A 136 -2.37 16.19 -15.66
C TYR A 136 -3.77 15.97 -16.22
N GLY A 137 -4.82 16.07 -15.40
CA GLY A 137 -6.21 15.92 -15.86
C GLY A 137 -6.66 16.96 -16.90
N ALA A 138 -5.88 18.03 -17.13
CA ALA A 138 -6.12 19.02 -18.17
C ALA A 138 -5.46 18.69 -19.53
N ILE A 139 -4.66 17.62 -19.60
CA ILE A 139 -3.93 17.24 -20.82
C ILE A 139 -4.87 16.45 -21.73
N ASP A 140 -5.23 17.05 -22.86
CA ASP A 140 -6.04 16.40 -23.89
C ASP A 140 -5.17 15.47 -24.76
N LEU A 141 -5.17 14.18 -24.44
CA LEU A 141 -4.46 13.14 -25.19
C LEU A 141 -4.93 13.02 -26.65
N SER A 142 -6.09 13.57 -27.01
CA SER A 142 -6.61 13.55 -28.38
C SER A 142 -6.02 14.66 -29.28
N ASP A 143 -5.42 15.72 -28.70
CA ASP A 143 -4.76 16.80 -29.44
C ASP A 143 -3.31 16.43 -29.83
N GLN A 144 -3.17 15.45 -30.73
CA GLN A 144 -1.86 14.94 -31.18
C GLN A 144 -0.93 15.99 -31.79
N GLU A 145 -1.43 17.16 -32.19
CA GLU A 145 -0.63 18.24 -32.80
C GLU A 145 0.11 19.07 -31.74
N ASN A 146 -0.51 19.31 -30.58
CA ASN A 146 0.07 20.12 -29.49
C ASN A 146 0.27 19.35 -28.18
N LEU A 147 -0.07 18.06 -28.14
CA LEU A 147 0.02 17.21 -26.95
C LEU A 147 1.39 17.34 -26.30
N TRP A 148 2.46 17.04 -27.04
CA TRP A 148 3.80 16.98 -26.46
C TRP A 148 4.35 18.33 -26.01
N SER A 149 4.03 19.44 -26.68
CA SER A 149 4.48 20.76 -26.25
C SER A 149 3.77 21.23 -24.98
N THR A 150 2.46 20.97 -24.88
CA THR A 150 1.63 21.31 -23.72
C THR A 150 1.95 20.40 -22.53
N ALA A 151 2.05 19.09 -22.79
CA ALA A 151 2.47 18.07 -21.85
C ALA A 151 3.82 18.43 -21.23
N ILE A 152 4.88 18.57 -22.04
CA ILE A 152 6.23 18.88 -21.55
C ILE A 152 6.25 20.18 -20.74
N THR A 153 5.54 21.22 -21.18
CA THR A 153 5.47 22.48 -20.44
C THR A 153 4.85 22.27 -19.05
N THR A 154 3.76 21.50 -18.97
CA THR A 154 3.08 21.19 -17.71
C THR A 154 3.99 20.37 -16.80
N LEU A 155 4.69 19.37 -17.31
CA LEU A 155 5.65 18.55 -16.55
C LEU A 155 6.72 19.42 -15.86
N TYR A 156 7.38 20.31 -16.62
CA TYR A 156 8.38 21.22 -16.06
C TYR A 156 7.79 22.21 -15.06
N GLN A 157 6.56 22.66 -15.29
CA GLN A 157 5.88 23.54 -14.34
C GLN A 157 5.62 22.81 -13.03
N VAL A 158 5.07 21.60 -13.05
CA VAL A 158 4.78 20.80 -11.85
C VAL A 158 6.05 20.57 -11.03
N ALA A 159 7.13 20.11 -11.68
CA ALA A 159 8.42 19.93 -11.02
C ALA A 159 8.97 21.24 -10.47
N GLY A 160 8.85 22.34 -11.22
CA GLY A 160 9.29 23.67 -10.78
C GLY A 160 8.51 24.22 -9.58
N ALA A 161 7.19 24.00 -9.53
CA ALA A 161 6.36 24.41 -8.40
C ALA A 161 6.66 23.58 -7.15
N THR A 162 6.84 22.27 -7.31
CA THR A 162 7.26 21.37 -6.22
C THR A 162 8.64 21.80 -5.68
N ALA A 163 9.59 22.09 -6.57
CA ALA A 163 10.91 22.57 -6.17
C ALA A 163 10.87 23.92 -5.45
N GLN A 164 9.99 24.82 -5.86
CA GLN A 164 9.79 26.09 -5.17
C GLN A 164 9.20 25.87 -3.77
N ALA A 165 8.19 25.01 -3.65
CA ALA A 165 7.60 24.62 -2.37
C ALA A 165 8.63 24.01 -1.40
N VAL A 166 9.52 23.15 -1.90
CA VAL A 166 10.65 22.60 -1.13
C VAL A 166 11.55 23.72 -0.60
N ARG A 167 11.96 24.68 -1.45
CA ARG A 167 12.80 25.79 -1.01
C ARG A 167 12.07 26.65 0.02
N ASP A 168 10.80 26.95 -0.21
CA ASP A 168 10.01 27.81 0.67
C ASP A 168 9.87 27.22 2.08
N ILE A 169 9.60 25.90 2.19
CA ILE A 169 9.43 25.25 3.51
C ILE A 169 10.77 25.06 4.23
N VAL A 170 11.86 24.81 3.51
CA VAL A 170 13.22 24.78 4.08
C VAL A 170 13.65 26.17 4.55
N ASP A 171 13.42 27.22 3.75
CA ASP A 171 13.71 28.61 4.13
C ASP A 171 12.89 29.06 5.34
N TYR A 172 11.71 28.45 5.57
CA TYR A 172 10.91 28.65 6.77
C TYR A 172 11.51 28.00 8.03
N GLY A 173 12.44 27.04 7.87
CA GLY A 173 13.21 26.42 8.97
C GLY A 173 12.98 24.93 9.18
N LEU A 174 12.36 24.24 8.21
CA LEU A 174 12.13 22.80 8.25
C LEU A 174 13.44 22.00 8.08
N GLY A 175 13.55 20.84 8.74
CA GLY A 175 14.74 19.98 8.74
C GLY A 175 15.03 19.30 7.41
N GLU A 176 14.07 18.56 6.85
CA GLU A 176 14.21 17.83 5.59
C GLU A 176 12.87 17.78 4.82
N VAL A 177 12.94 17.75 3.49
CA VAL A 177 11.80 17.42 2.64
C VAL A 177 12.03 16.10 1.88
N VAL A 178 11.07 15.19 1.95
CA VAL A 178 11.01 13.98 1.13
C VAL A 178 9.98 14.21 0.04
N VAL A 179 10.38 14.08 -1.22
CA VAL A 179 9.49 14.19 -2.37
C VAL A 179 9.30 12.81 -2.98
N SER A 180 8.05 12.39 -3.14
CA SER A 180 7.71 11.14 -3.80
C SER A 180 7.48 11.36 -5.29
N ASN A 181 7.90 10.40 -6.12
CA ASN A 181 7.40 10.28 -7.48
C ASN A 181 5.95 9.73 -7.48
N LEU A 182 5.30 9.74 -8.64
CA LEU A 182 3.92 9.29 -8.79
C LEU A 182 3.87 7.82 -9.25
N PRO A 183 2.81 7.06 -8.91
CA PRO A 183 2.55 5.76 -9.53
C PRO A 183 2.46 5.87 -11.05
N MET A 184 2.76 4.77 -11.76
CA MET A 184 2.51 4.68 -13.21
C MET A 184 1.02 4.72 -13.54
N ALA A 185 0.69 5.02 -14.79
CA ALA A 185 -0.70 5.27 -15.16
C ALA A 185 -1.48 3.95 -15.16
N THR A 186 -0.81 2.87 -15.54
CA THR A 186 -1.30 1.49 -15.52
C THR A 186 -1.56 0.92 -14.13
N PHE A 187 -1.07 1.56 -13.07
CA PHE A 187 -1.49 1.23 -11.70
C PHE A 187 -2.99 1.45 -11.52
N PHE A 188 -3.57 2.48 -12.15
CA PHE A 188 -4.96 2.87 -11.90
C PHE A 188 -5.98 2.13 -12.80
N PRO A 189 -7.09 1.62 -12.23
CA PRO A 189 -8.16 0.95 -12.98
C PRO A 189 -8.81 1.82 -14.07
N SER A 190 -8.72 3.14 -13.96
CA SER A 190 -9.24 4.08 -14.97
C SER A 190 -8.72 3.83 -16.39
N LEU A 191 -7.61 3.10 -16.54
CA LEU A 191 -7.07 2.69 -17.82
C LEU A 191 -7.37 1.23 -18.20
N ALA A 192 -8.17 0.48 -17.42
CA ALA A 192 -8.45 -0.94 -17.67
C ALA A 192 -8.91 -1.21 -19.12
N ASP A 193 -9.88 -0.41 -19.59
CA ASP A 193 -10.46 -0.47 -20.94
C ASP A 193 -9.59 0.17 -22.05
N ALA A 194 -8.46 0.78 -21.71
CA ALA A 194 -7.59 1.42 -22.68
C ALA A 194 -6.83 0.39 -23.54
N THR A 195 -6.58 0.72 -24.81
CA THR A 195 -5.74 -0.12 -25.68
C THR A 195 -4.29 -0.19 -25.19
N PRO A 196 -3.53 -1.24 -25.54
CA PRO A 196 -2.11 -1.34 -25.16
C PRO A 196 -1.28 -0.11 -25.56
N ASP A 197 -1.55 0.48 -26.73
CA ASP A 197 -0.87 1.70 -27.18
C ASP A 197 -1.21 2.91 -26.30
N GLN A 198 -2.45 3.02 -25.82
CA GLN A 198 -2.87 4.10 -24.91
C GLN A 198 -2.24 3.94 -23.53
N LYS A 199 -2.22 2.71 -22.98
CA LYS A 199 -1.55 2.39 -21.71
C LYS A 199 -0.07 2.76 -21.78
N ALA A 200 0.63 2.31 -22.82
CA ALA A 200 2.05 2.63 -23.03
C ALA A 200 2.31 4.14 -23.20
N GLN A 201 1.39 4.90 -23.82
CA GLN A 201 1.52 6.35 -23.93
C GLN A 201 1.32 7.07 -22.59
N ALA A 202 0.36 6.61 -21.78
CA ALA A 202 0.10 7.18 -20.46
C ALA A 202 1.28 6.92 -19.50
N ASP A 203 1.82 5.70 -19.51
CA ASP A 203 3.01 5.35 -18.71
C ASP A 203 4.24 6.13 -19.17
N LEU A 204 4.48 6.24 -20.49
CA LEU A 204 5.58 7.06 -21.00
C LEU A 204 5.47 8.52 -20.53
N PHE A 205 4.25 9.06 -20.45
CA PHE A 205 4.03 10.41 -19.97
C PHE A 205 4.39 10.55 -18.48
N LEU A 206 3.92 9.64 -17.62
CA LEU A 206 4.26 9.69 -16.19
C LEU A 206 5.73 9.35 -15.92
N GLN A 207 6.34 8.45 -16.69
CA GLN A 207 7.77 8.17 -16.62
C GLN A 207 8.61 9.42 -16.92
N ILE A 208 8.25 10.20 -17.96
CA ILE A 208 8.93 11.47 -18.26
C ILE A 208 8.71 12.46 -17.11
N SER A 209 7.50 12.50 -16.54
CA SER A 209 7.20 13.35 -15.39
C SER A 209 8.09 13.05 -14.19
N ASN A 210 8.10 11.79 -13.77
CA ASN A 210 8.89 11.28 -12.65
C ASN A 210 10.38 11.58 -12.87
N GLY A 211 10.91 11.30 -14.07
CA GLY A 211 12.32 11.60 -14.39
C GLY A 211 12.68 13.09 -14.34
N ILE A 212 11.75 13.99 -14.71
CA ILE A 212 11.96 15.44 -14.57
C ILE A 212 11.95 15.85 -13.10
N LEU A 213 11.01 15.32 -12.31
CA LEU A 213 10.91 15.61 -10.88
C LEU A 213 12.16 15.13 -10.13
N GLU A 214 12.59 13.89 -10.38
CA GLU A 214 13.80 13.29 -9.82
C GLU A 214 15.05 14.13 -10.14
N ALA A 215 15.25 14.50 -11.41
CA ALA A 215 16.37 15.35 -11.80
C ALA A 215 16.31 16.73 -11.13
N THR A 216 15.11 17.27 -10.91
CA THR A 216 14.91 18.55 -10.23
C THR A 216 15.28 18.46 -8.75
N VAL A 217 14.82 17.42 -8.05
CA VAL A 217 15.14 17.19 -6.63
C VAL A 217 16.61 16.89 -6.42
N ALA A 218 17.23 16.08 -7.30
CA ALA A 218 18.68 15.86 -7.29
C ALA A 218 19.46 17.18 -7.45
N GLY A 219 19.01 18.06 -8.33
CA GLY A 219 19.60 19.40 -8.49
C GLY A 219 19.48 20.27 -7.22
N LEU A 220 18.36 20.21 -6.50
CA LEU A 220 18.21 20.90 -5.21
C LEU A 220 19.17 20.33 -4.14
N ALA A 221 19.30 19.01 -4.07
CA ALA A 221 20.21 18.34 -3.14
C ALA A 221 21.68 18.71 -3.43
N ASP A 222 22.09 18.75 -4.70
CA ASP A 222 23.42 19.20 -5.14
C ASP A 222 23.72 20.66 -4.75
N GLU A 223 22.68 21.49 -4.63
CA GLU A 223 22.78 22.86 -4.12
C GLU A 223 22.84 22.96 -2.58
N GLY A 224 22.69 21.83 -1.88
CA GLY A 224 22.70 21.75 -0.41
C GLY A 224 21.35 22.02 0.26
N VAL A 225 20.25 21.98 -0.50
CA VAL A 225 18.90 21.95 0.09
C VAL A 225 18.68 20.58 0.73
N PRO A 226 18.20 20.47 1.99
CA PRO A 226 17.93 19.19 2.64
C PRO A 226 16.66 18.57 2.05
N VAL A 227 16.82 17.91 0.91
CA VAL A 227 15.74 17.24 0.20
C VAL A 227 16.22 15.92 -0.39
N ARG A 228 15.34 14.93 -0.45
CA ARG A 228 15.58 13.65 -1.12
C ARG A 228 14.34 13.15 -1.85
N MET A 229 14.56 12.26 -2.82
CA MET A 229 13.50 11.52 -3.49
C MET A 229 13.16 10.24 -2.72
N LEU A 230 11.88 9.87 -2.73
CA LEU A 230 11.37 8.53 -2.45
C LEU A 230 10.74 7.97 -3.75
N ASN A 231 11.05 6.72 -4.07
CA ASN A 231 10.52 6.04 -5.25
C ASN A 231 9.26 5.25 -4.89
N LEU A 232 8.07 5.84 -5.02
CA LEU A 232 6.79 5.17 -4.80
C LEU A 232 6.38 4.32 -6.01
N GLU A 233 6.87 4.66 -7.20
CA GLU A 233 6.68 3.84 -8.40
C GLU A 233 7.08 2.38 -8.13
N ALA A 234 8.16 2.15 -7.37
CA ALA A 234 8.63 0.81 -7.00
C ALA A 234 7.53 -0.11 -6.43
N VAL A 235 6.90 0.30 -5.32
CA VAL A 235 5.86 -0.53 -4.68
C VAL A 235 4.59 -0.61 -5.54
N THR A 236 4.22 0.47 -6.23
CA THR A 236 3.01 0.46 -7.07
C THR A 236 3.17 -0.41 -8.31
N THR A 237 4.38 -0.50 -8.87
CA THR A 237 4.69 -1.41 -9.97
C THR A 237 4.66 -2.85 -9.47
N ALA A 238 5.26 -3.15 -8.31
CA ALA A 238 5.21 -4.48 -7.72
C ALA A 238 3.76 -4.96 -7.50
N ILE A 239 2.90 -4.10 -6.95
CA ILE A 239 1.46 -4.39 -6.79
C ILE A 239 0.79 -4.63 -8.14
N THR A 240 1.14 -3.87 -9.18
CA THR A 240 0.52 -4.01 -10.51
C THR A 240 0.93 -5.31 -11.20
N GLU A 241 2.18 -5.71 -11.03
CA GLU A 241 2.73 -6.91 -11.66
C GLU A 241 2.26 -8.19 -10.98
N ASP A 242 2.18 -8.17 -9.65
CA ASP A 242 1.78 -9.31 -8.85
C ASP A 242 0.96 -8.89 -7.61
N PRO A 243 -0.32 -8.55 -7.79
CA PRO A 243 -1.16 -8.11 -6.68
C PRO A 243 -1.40 -9.24 -5.66
N ALA A 244 -1.35 -10.50 -6.10
CA ALA A 244 -1.54 -11.66 -5.24
C ALA A 244 -0.40 -11.86 -4.24
N GLY A 245 0.84 -11.42 -4.57
CA GLY A 245 1.96 -11.35 -3.63
C GLY A 245 1.73 -10.39 -2.47
N PHE A 246 0.70 -9.55 -2.57
CA PHE A 246 0.20 -8.67 -1.51
C PHE A 246 -1.26 -9.00 -1.16
N GLY A 247 -1.76 -10.21 -1.45
CA GLY A 247 -3.11 -10.68 -1.06
C GLY A 247 -4.26 -9.88 -1.66
N LEU A 248 -3.96 -9.04 -2.65
CA LEU A 248 -4.94 -8.37 -3.48
C LEU A 248 -5.36 -9.37 -4.56
N LEU A 249 -6.31 -10.23 -4.22
CA LEU A 249 -6.71 -11.36 -5.06
C LEU A 249 -7.76 -11.00 -6.12
N ALA A 250 -8.52 -9.93 -5.89
CA ALA A 250 -9.48 -9.47 -6.87
C ALA A 250 -8.75 -8.94 -8.12
N PRO A 251 -9.37 -9.04 -9.32
CA PRO A 251 -8.85 -8.35 -10.50
C PRO A 251 -8.61 -6.87 -10.19
N LEU A 252 -7.45 -6.33 -10.60
CA LEU A 252 -7.09 -4.93 -10.32
C LEU A 252 -8.14 -3.93 -10.84
N ASP A 253 -8.91 -4.29 -11.87
CA ASP A 253 -9.97 -3.46 -12.44
C ASP A 253 -11.34 -3.59 -11.74
N LEU A 254 -11.49 -4.53 -10.81
CA LEU A 254 -12.65 -4.63 -9.93
C LEU A 254 -12.48 -3.64 -8.77
N THR A 255 -13.45 -2.73 -8.58
CA THR A 255 -13.40 -1.71 -7.52
C THR A 255 -14.56 -1.85 -6.56
N LEU A 256 -14.39 -1.47 -5.29
CA LEU A 256 -15.44 -1.57 -4.28
C LEU A 256 -16.67 -0.68 -4.57
N GLN A 257 -16.45 0.49 -5.17
CA GLN A 257 -17.51 1.47 -5.41
C GLN A 257 -18.25 1.24 -6.74
N GLU A 258 -17.55 0.77 -7.78
CA GLU A 258 -18.11 0.65 -9.14
C GLU A 258 -18.36 -0.81 -9.55
N GLY A 259 -17.82 -1.78 -8.81
CA GLY A 259 -17.96 -3.22 -9.07
C GLY A 259 -19.39 -3.74 -8.93
N ALA A 260 -19.72 -4.79 -9.70
CA ALA A 260 -21.00 -5.46 -9.57
C ALA A 260 -21.04 -6.29 -8.27
N PRO A 261 -22.14 -6.26 -7.48
CA PRO A 261 -22.22 -6.99 -6.21
C PRO A 261 -21.89 -8.49 -6.35
N GLU A 262 -22.36 -9.13 -7.42
CA GLU A 262 -22.08 -10.55 -7.68
C GLU A 262 -20.61 -10.89 -7.90
N ASP A 263 -19.80 -9.93 -8.36
CA ASP A 263 -18.35 -10.10 -8.55
C ASP A 263 -17.60 -9.82 -7.23
N LEU A 264 -18.08 -8.84 -6.46
CA LEU A 264 -17.53 -8.48 -5.14
C LEU A 264 -17.84 -9.53 -4.06
N ASP A 265 -18.96 -10.25 -4.15
CA ASP A 265 -19.35 -11.31 -3.19
C ASP A 265 -18.31 -12.46 -3.10
N ALA A 266 -17.35 -12.52 -4.04
CA ALA A 266 -16.27 -13.50 -4.06
C ALA A 266 -15.00 -13.07 -3.30
N TYR A 267 -14.91 -11.81 -2.88
CA TYR A 267 -13.70 -11.22 -2.28
C TYR A 267 -14.03 -10.47 -0.99
N ASP A 268 -13.08 -10.48 -0.05
CA ASP A 268 -13.08 -9.51 1.03
C ASP A 268 -12.73 -8.12 0.49
N ALA A 269 -13.18 -7.06 1.17
CA ALA A 269 -12.85 -5.69 0.80
C ALA A 269 -11.33 -5.43 0.79
N ASP A 270 -10.58 -6.11 1.67
CA ASP A 270 -9.12 -5.98 1.77
C ASP A 270 -8.37 -6.77 0.68
N GLN A 271 -9.05 -7.65 -0.06
CA GLN A 271 -8.51 -8.32 -1.25
C GLN A 271 -8.75 -7.53 -2.55
N VAL A 272 -9.47 -6.41 -2.46
CA VAL A 272 -9.72 -5.51 -3.58
C VAL A 272 -8.74 -4.37 -3.50
N ALA A 273 -7.95 -4.17 -4.56
CA ALA A 273 -6.88 -3.15 -4.56
C ALA A 273 -7.42 -1.71 -4.61
N PHE A 274 -8.58 -1.51 -5.23
CA PHE A 274 -9.11 -0.19 -5.55
C PHE A 274 -10.51 0.05 -4.99
N TRP A 275 -10.69 1.19 -4.33
CA TRP A 275 -11.97 1.64 -3.84
C TRP A 275 -12.82 2.18 -5.00
N ASP A 276 -12.24 3.05 -5.83
CA ASP A 276 -12.81 3.53 -7.08
C ASP A 276 -11.79 3.41 -8.22
N SER A 277 -12.10 3.90 -9.42
CA SER A 277 -11.20 3.76 -10.58
C SER A 277 -9.87 4.52 -10.50
N LEU A 278 -9.65 5.34 -9.46
CA LEU A 278 -8.45 6.16 -9.26
C LEU A 278 -7.83 6.03 -7.87
N HIS A 279 -8.57 5.54 -6.87
CA HIS A 279 -8.17 5.58 -5.47
C HIS A 279 -8.07 4.17 -4.88
N PRO A 280 -6.93 3.82 -4.27
CA PRO A 280 -6.74 2.53 -3.62
C PRO A 280 -7.69 2.29 -2.44
N THR A 281 -7.90 1.03 -2.09
CA THR A 281 -8.52 0.67 -0.80
C THR A 281 -7.57 0.92 0.37
N THR A 282 -8.09 0.84 1.59
CA THR A 282 -7.31 0.93 2.82
C THR A 282 -6.25 -0.16 2.91
N ALA A 283 -6.52 -1.37 2.39
CA ALA A 283 -5.55 -2.45 2.32
C ALA A 283 -4.34 -2.07 1.44
N THR A 284 -4.60 -1.55 0.23
CA THR A 284 -3.52 -1.06 -0.64
C THR A 284 -2.81 0.17 -0.07
N HIS A 285 -3.53 1.05 0.63
CA HIS A 285 -2.91 2.13 1.41
C HIS A 285 -2.04 1.64 2.55
N GLY A 286 -2.41 0.53 3.20
CA GLY A 286 -1.61 -0.15 4.22
C GLY A 286 -0.26 -0.61 3.67
N ILE A 287 -0.29 -1.31 2.53
CA ILE A 287 0.92 -1.77 1.82
C ILE A 287 1.82 -0.58 1.44
N ILE A 288 1.23 0.47 0.85
CA ILE A 288 1.98 1.69 0.50
C ILE A 288 2.52 2.37 1.77
N GLY A 289 1.77 2.38 2.85
CA GLY A 289 2.15 2.98 4.12
C GLY A 289 3.33 2.27 4.77
N GLY A 290 3.31 0.93 4.77
CA GLY A 290 4.44 0.10 5.21
C GLY A 290 5.70 0.40 4.40
N TYR A 291 5.59 0.41 3.07
CA TYR A 291 6.70 0.74 2.18
C TYR A 291 7.29 2.14 2.50
N VAL A 292 6.42 3.15 2.60
CA VAL A 292 6.85 4.53 2.88
C VAL A 292 7.47 4.64 4.27
N ALA A 293 6.92 3.98 5.29
CA ALA A 293 7.48 3.99 6.64
C ALA A 293 8.91 3.45 6.66
N HIS A 294 9.14 2.29 6.04
CA HIS A 294 10.47 1.72 5.92
C HIS A 294 11.42 2.64 5.13
N ALA A 295 10.99 3.13 3.96
CA ALA A 295 11.77 4.02 3.11
C ALA A 295 12.10 5.40 3.75
N LEU A 296 11.39 5.77 4.81
CA LEU A 296 11.68 6.96 5.61
C LEU A 296 12.78 6.71 6.64
N THR A 297 12.91 5.51 7.18
CA THR A 297 13.91 5.16 8.21
C THR A 297 15.19 4.59 7.61
N ASP A 298 15.07 3.74 6.60
CA ASP A 298 16.14 2.91 6.07
C ASP A 298 16.18 2.91 4.53
N PRO A 299 17.35 2.70 3.91
CA PRO A 299 17.48 2.67 2.47
C PRO A 299 16.83 1.41 1.86
N VAL A 300 15.85 1.62 0.97
CA VAL A 300 15.20 0.55 0.20
C VAL A 300 16.15 -0.06 -0.83
N SER A 301 16.23 -1.39 -0.87
CA SER A 301 16.94 -2.15 -1.91
C SER A 301 15.97 -2.70 -2.95
N ALA A 302 15.59 -1.87 -3.93
CA ALA A 302 14.80 -2.32 -5.07
C ALA A 302 15.69 -3.04 -6.11
N LEU A 303 15.31 -4.25 -6.51
CA LEU A 303 16.00 -5.04 -7.53
C LEU A 303 15.33 -4.84 -8.91
N THR A 304 15.46 -5.79 -9.85
CA THR A 304 15.05 -5.62 -11.26
C THR A 304 14.15 -6.78 -11.71
N ASP A 305 13.42 -6.65 -12.81
CA ASP A 305 12.60 -7.75 -13.37
C ASP A 305 13.42 -8.92 -14.01
N TYR A 306 14.67 -9.11 -13.59
CA TYR A 306 15.56 -10.18 -14.01
C TYR A 306 16.14 -10.86 -12.77
N SER A 307 16.33 -12.18 -12.80
CA SER A 307 17.05 -12.93 -11.75
C SER A 307 18.19 -12.16 -11.07
N ASN A 308 17.97 -11.78 -9.82
CA ASN A 308 18.82 -10.96 -8.98
C ASN A 308 19.44 -11.76 -7.83
N TRP A 309 20.54 -11.20 -7.30
CA TRP A 309 21.22 -11.65 -6.09
C TRP A 309 21.36 -10.47 -5.13
N ALA A 310 20.74 -10.56 -3.96
CA ALA A 310 20.89 -9.57 -2.88
C ALA A 310 21.45 -10.26 -1.62
N PHE A 311 22.47 -9.65 -1.01
CA PHE A 311 23.06 -10.04 0.28
C PHE A 311 23.21 -8.78 1.12
N GLN A 312 22.40 -8.63 2.15
CA GLN A 312 22.42 -7.46 3.03
C GLN A 312 23.16 -7.74 4.36
N ASP A 313 23.19 -6.78 5.28
CA ASP A 313 24.12 -6.77 6.43
C ASP A 313 23.52 -7.06 7.83
N GLN A 314 23.42 -6.11 8.76
CA GLN A 314 22.98 -6.31 10.16
C GLN A 314 21.86 -5.33 10.56
N GLY A 315 21.03 -4.90 9.62
CA GLY A 315 19.92 -3.98 9.86
C GLY A 315 18.68 -4.40 9.10
N ASP A 316 17.56 -3.80 9.45
CA ASP A 316 16.26 -4.05 8.83
C ASP A 316 16.31 -3.66 7.34
N ASP A 317 16.07 -4.60 6.45
CA ASP A 317 16.15 -4.43 4.99
C ASP A 317 14.77 -4.52 4.33
N LEU A 318 14.51 -3.68 3.32
CA LEU A 318 13.40 -3.85 2.39
C LEU A 318 13.91 -4.23 1.00
N VAL A 319 13.54 -5.44 0.56
CA VAL A 319 13.86 -5.98 -0.77
C VAL A 319 12.60 -6.17 -1.60
N LEU A 320 12.56 -5.51 -2.76
CA LEU A 320 11.55 -5.73 -3.80
C LEU A 320 12.23 -6.40 -4.99
N ALA A 321 11.97 -7.70 -5.22
CA ALA A 321 12.64 -8.48 -6.27
C ALA A 321 11.92 -8.45 -7.64
N TYR A 322 10.65 -8.03 -7.66
CA TYR A 322 9.82 -7.84 -8.85
C TYR A 322 9.56 -9.10 -9.66
N GLY A 323 10.49 -9.50 -10.52
CA GLY A 323 10.24 -10.55 -11.48
C GLY A 323 11.49 -11.29 -11.90
N GLY A 324 11.32 -12.54 -12.31
CA GLY A 324 12.41 -13.47 -12.55
C GLY A 324 12.55 -14.47 -11.42
N ASN A 325 13.56 -15.34 -11.50
CA ASN A 325 13.85 -16.27 -10.41
C ASN A 325 14.96 -15.67 -9.56
N ASP A 326 14.63 -15.22 -8.37
CA ASP A 326 15.50 -14.44 -7.50
C ASP A 326 16.11 -15.28 -6.38
N LEU A 327 17.28 -14.83 -5.92
CA LEU A 327 17.94 -15.39 -4.74
C LEU A 327 18.28 -14.23 -3.81
N VAL A 328 17.48 -14.07 -2.76
CA VAL A 328 17.57 -13.00 -1.78
C VAL A 328 17.96 -13.57 -0.42
N ALA A 329 18.92 -12.94 0.24
CA ALA A 329 19.23 -13.17 1.65
C ALA A 329 19.57 -11.85 2.35
N THR A 330 18.84 -11.48 3.40
CA THR A 330 18.99 -10.17 4.06
C THR A 330 19.88 -10.22 5.30
N GLY A 331 19.76 -11.26 6.13
CA GLY A 331 20.81 -11.66 7.06
C GLY A 331 20.44 -11.52 8.53
N ALA A 332 20.50 -10.31 9.09
CA ALA A 332 20.08 -10.07 10.46
C ALA A 332 19.45 -8.68 10.53
N GLY A 333 18.33 -8.57 11.23
CA GLY A 333 17.45 -7.41 11.14
C GLY A 333 16.01 -7.91 11.02
N ASN A 334 15.03 -7.04 11.23
CA ASN A 334 13.66 -7.37 10.92
C ASN A 334 13.41 -7.03 9.44
N ASP A 335 13.61 -8.00 8.55
CA ASP A 335 13.66 -7.76 7.13
C ASP A 335 12.30 -7.95 6.45
N LEU A 336 12.07 -7.23 5.36
CA LEU A 336 10.92 -7.38 4.48
C LEU A 336 11.40 -7.75 3.07
N ILE A 337 11.00 -8.92 2.60
CA ILE A 337 11.37 -9.44 1.29
C ILE A 337 10.12 -9.77 0.49
N LEU A 338 9.97 -9.14 -0.67
CA LEU A 338 8.93 -9.46 -1.64
C LEU A 338 9.59 -10.01 -2.92
N GLY A 339 9.43 -11.31 -3.18
CA GLY A 339 9.98 -12.00 -4.35
C GLY A 339 9.33 -11.53 -5.65
N GLY A 340 8.00 -11.53 -5.68
CA GLY A 340 7.23 -11.12 -6.85
C GLY A 340 7.06 -12.30 -7.79
N SER A 341 7.24 -12.10 -9.09
CA SER A 341 6.92 -13.14 -10.09
C SER A 341 8.12 -14.01 -10.47
N GLY A 342 8.00 -15.32 -10.33
CA GLY A 342 8.98 -16.31 -10.74
C GLY A 342 9.21 -17.35 -9.66
N ASN A 343 10.27 -18.14 -9.77
CA ASN A 343 10.58 -19.16 -8.77
C ASN A 343 11.74 -18.69 -7.89
N ASP A 344 11.40 -18.13 -6.75
CA ASP A 344 12.29 -17.40 -5.89
C ASP A 344 12.84 -18.26 -4.76
N TRP A 345 14.00 -17.83 -4.26
CA TRP A 345 14.59 -18.34 -3.04
C TRP A 345 14.86 -17.18 -2.12
N LEU A 346 14.12 -17.12 -1.01
CA LEU A 346 14.12 -16.01 -0.07
C LEU A 346 14.59 -16.49 1.31
N ASN A 347 15.48 -15.74 1.93
CA ASN A 347 16.00 -16.00 3.27
C ASN A 347 16.04 -14.71 4.10
N GLY A 348 15.23 -14.63 5.15
CA GLY A 348 15.21 -13.49 6.07
C GLY A 348 16.46 -13.48 6.94
N GLY A 349 16.65 -14.55 7.72
CA GLY A 349 17.94 -14.90 8.29
C GLY A 349 17.92 -14.92 9.81
N ARG A 350 17.88 -13.77 10.47
CA ARG A 350 17.84 -13.68 11.94
C ARG A 350 17.01 -12.48 12.33
N ASP A 351 16.37 -12.59 13.48
CA ASP A 351 15.40 -11.62 13.99
C ASP A 351 14.08 -11.73 13.19
N ASP A 352 13.07 -10.90 13.47
CA ASP A 352 11.69 -11.17 13.06
C ASP A 352 11.44 -10.67 11.62
N ASP A 353 11.35 -11.58 10.64
CA ASP A 353 11.30 -11.27 9.21
C ASP A 353 9.89 -11.41 8.60
N LEU A 354 9.64 -10.71 7.47
CA LEU A 354 8.48 -10.90 6.63
C LEU A 354 8.89 -11.22 5.19
N LEU A 355 8.49 -12.39 4.71
CA LEU A 355 8.80 -12.89 3.37
C LEU A 355 7.49 -13.15 2.61
N SER A 356 7.37 -12.59 1.39
CA SER A 356 6.38 -12.97 0.39
C SER A 356 7.09 -13.56 -0.82
N GLY A 357 6.72 -14.79 -1.22
CA GLY A 357 7.18 -15.43 -2.45
C GLY A 357 6.64 -14.67 -3.66
N GLY A 358 5.33 -14.51 -3.69
CA GLY A 358 4.63 -13.93 -4.82
C GLY A 358 4.11 -15.04 -5.72
N SER A 359 4.25 -14.90 -7.02
CA SER A 359 3.71 -15.84 -8.00
C SER A 359 4.79 -16.74 -8.57
N GLY A 360 4.62 -18.04 -8.42
CA GLY A 360 5.52 -19.06 -8.91
C GLY A 360 5.84 -20.06 -7.82
N ASN A 361 6.85 -20.89 -8.01
CA ASN A 361 7.16 -21.96 -7.06
C ASN A 361 8.36 -21.55 -6.20
N ASP A 362 8.06 -21.02 -5.02
CA ASP A 362 9.01 -20.32 -4.19
C ASP A 362 9.55 -21.17 -3.03
N GLN A 363 10.71 -20.77 -2.54
CA GLN A 363 11.35 -21.34 -1.37
C GLN A 363 11.66 -20.24 -0.36
N LEU A 364 10.86 -20.17 0.69
CA LEU A 364 10.98 -19.18 1.76
C LEU A 364 11.60 -19.82 3.00
N THR A 365 12.50 -19.09 3.66
CA THR A 365 13.09 -19.52 4.93
C THR A 365 13.29 -18.31 5.85
N GLY A 366 12.51 -18.21 6.93
CA GLY A 366 12.66 -17.17 7.94
C GLY A 366 13.93 -17.35 8.78
N ALA A 367 14.23 -18.62 9.09
CA ALA A 367 15.40 -19.12 9.79
C ALA A 367 15.40 -18.90 11.30
N GLY A 368 15.38 -17.67 11.82
CA GLY A 368 15.36 -17.51 13.27
C GLY A 368 14.83 -16.17 13.72
N GLY A 369 13.66 -16.16 14.32
CA GLY A 369 12.84 -14.97 14.56
C GLY A 369 11.40 -15.42 14.72
N ASN A 370 10.48 -14.50 14.95
CA ASN A 370 9.06 -14.78 14.83
C ASN A 370 8.60 -14.29 13.46
N ASP A 371 8.78 -15.13 12.45
CA ASP A 371 8.74 -14.74 11.05
C ASP A 371 7.31 -14.84 10.47
N ILE A 372 7.02 -14.05 9.43
CA ILE A 372 5.79 -14.13 8.64
C ILE A 372 6.17 -14.54 7.21
N LEU A 373 5.68 -15.70 6.76
CA LEU A 373 6.00 -16.25 5.44
C LEU A 373 4.71 -16.45 4.65
N GLY A 374 4.56 -15.76 3.52
CA GLY A 374 3.52 -15.98 2.52
C GLY A 374 4.08 -16.58 1.25
N GLY A 375 3.60 -17.76 0.82
CA GLY A 375 3.99 -18.38 -0.46
C GLY A 375 3.40 -17.59 -1.62
N GLY A 376 2.07 -17.53 -1.67
CA GLY A 376 1.32 -16.85 -2.72
C GLY A 376 0.77 -17.86 -3.73
N PRO A 377 0.61 -17.50 -5.01
CA PRO A 377 0.21 -18.47 -6.03
C PRO A 377 1.38 -19.35 -6.54
N GLY A 378 1.29 -20.66 -6.32
CA GLY A 378 2.17 -21.66 -6.92
C GLY A 378 2.42 -22.83 -5.97
N ASP A 379 3.37 -23.71 -6.30
CA ASP A 379 3.71 -24.81 -5.37
C ASP A 379 4.90 -24.39 -4.51
N ASP A 380 4.62 -23.90 -3.29
CA ASP A 380 5.61 -23.23 -2.46
C ASP A 380 6.20 -24.12 -1.36
N THR A 381 7.38 -23.76 -0.88
CA THR A 381 8.01 -24.37 0.30
C THR A 381 8.38 -23.31 1.32
N LEU A 382 7.67 -23.28 2.44
CA LEU A 382 7.85 -22.35 3.54
C LEU A 382 8.54 -23.06 4.71
N ARG A 383 9.55 -22.41 5.30
CA ARG A 383 10.26 -22.89 6.49
C ARG A 383 10.39 -21.76 7.50
N GLY A 384 9.64 -21.85 8.60
CA GLY A 384 9.72 -20.88 9.69
C GLY A 384 11.12 -20.88 10.33
N GLY A 385 11.45 -21.96 11.03
CA GLY A 385 12.79 -22.17 11.55
C GLY A 385 12.81 -22.20 13.07
N PHE A 386 13.37 -21.17 13.70
CA PHE A 386 13.36 -21.00 15.15
C PHE A 386 12.52 -19.79 15.53
N GLY A 387 11.66 -19.92 16.52
CA GLY A 387 10.78 -18.83 16.99
C GLY A 387 9.34 -19.15 16.63
N ASN A 388 8.41 -18.21 16.88
CA ASN A 388 6.99 -18.46 16.69
C ASN A 388 6.56 -17.86 15.36
N ASP A 389 6.41 -18.68 14.33
CA ASP A 389 6.23 -18.20 12.97
C ASP A 389 4.75 -18.18 12.54
N LEU A 390 4.40 -17.35 11.56
CA LEU A 390 3.12 -17.38 10.83
C LEU A 390 3.40 -17.80 9.38
N LEU A 391 2.89 -18.97 8.97
CA LEU A 391 3.08 -19.52 7.64
C LEU A 391 1.75 -19.57 6.87
N ILE A 392 1.75 -18.99 5.68
CA ILE A 392 0.59 -18.86 4.79
C ILE A 392 0.99 -19.43 3.42
N GLY A 393 0.52 -20.62 3.07
CA GLY A 393 0.87 -21.26 1.79
C GLY A 393 0.36 -20.45 0.59
N GLY A 394 -0.93 -20.14 0.61
CA GLY A 394 -1.60 -19.45 -0.50
C GLY A 394 -2.37 -20.44 -1.37
N THR A 395 -2.22 -20.34 -2.69
CA THR A 395 -2.88 -21.27 -3.62
C THR A 395 -1.86 -22.15 -4.32
N GLY A 396 -2.15 -23.45 -4.44
CA GLY A 396 -1.25 -24.42 -5.07
C GLY A 396 -0.89 -25.50 -4.07
N SER A 397 0.05 -26.38 -4.39
CA SER A 397 0.41 -27.50 -3.51
C SER A 397 1.59 -27.15 -2.63
N ASP A 398 1.31 -26.71 -1.41
CA ASP A 398 2.32 -26.08 -0.57
C ASP A 398 2.95 -27.05 0.44
N THR A 399 4.15 -26.71 0.90
CA THR A 399 4.79 -27.37 2.04
C THR A 399 5.18 -26.32 3.08
N ALA A 400 4.45 -26.28 4.19
CA ALA A 400 4.72 -25.39 5.31
C ALA A 400 5.33 -26.17 6.48
N LEU A 401 6.55 -25.79 6.87
CA LEU A 401 7.31 -26.42 7.96
C LEU A 401 7.59 -25.37 9.03
N GLY A 402 6.95 -25.50 10.21
CA GLY A 402 7.09 -24.55 11.33
C GLY A 402 8.49 -24.58 11.91
N GLY A 403 8.86 -25.68 12.55
CA GLY A 403 10.23 -25.92 13.01
C GLY A 403 10.32 -25.98 14.52
N PHE A 404 10.91 -24.99 15.16
CA PHE A 404 11.02 -24.89 16.62
C PHE A 404 10.29 -23.64 17.11
N GLY A 405 9.25 -23.80 17.91
CA GLY A 405 8.51 -22.69 18.49
C GLY A 405 7.03 -23.01 18.51
N ALA A 406 6.20 -22.03 18.84
CA ALA A 406 4.75 -22.16 18.76
C ALA A 406 4.29 -21.51 17.46
N ASP A 407 4.23 -22.31 16.41
CA ASP A 407 4.00 -21.85 15.05
C ASP A 407 2.50 -21.82 14.72
N ASN A 408 2.14 -20.92 13.82
CA ASN A 408 0.79 -20.73 13.37
C ASN A 408 0.73 -20.88 11.86
N PHE A 409 -0.26 -21.64 11.41
CA PHE A 409 -0.48 -21.91 9.99
C PHE A 409 -1.85 -21.35 9.61
N LEU A 410 -1.91 -20.53 8.56
CA LEU A 410 -3.17 -20.06 8.01
C LEU A 410 -3.44 -20.78 6.69
N PHE A 411 -4.46 -21.63 6.69
CA PHE A 411 -5.00 -22.23 5.48
C PHE A 411 -6.33 -21.59 5.14
N THR A 412 -6.45 -21.13 3.89
CA THR A 412 -7.70 -20.61 3.36
C THR A 412 -8.23 -21.53 2.27
N GLU A 413 -9.50 -21.92 2.39
CA GLU A 413 -10.14 -22.78 1.40
C GLU A 413 -10.02 -22.13 0.00
N PRO A 414 -9.53 -22.85 -1.04
CA PRO A 414 -9.18 -22.23 -2.31
C PRO A 414 -10.32 -21.47 -3.00
N ASN A 415 -11.58 -21.90 -2.79
CA ASN A 415 -12.75 -21.20 -3.33
C ASN A 415 -13.00 -19.82 -2.72
N LEU A 416 -12.39 -19.49 -1.58
CA LEU A 416 -12.45 -18.17 -0.95
C LEU A 416 -11.35 -17.22 -1.45
N ILE A 417 -10.37 -17.74 -2.21
CA ILE A 417 -9.20 -17.00 -2.69
C ILE A 417 -8.93 -17.21 -4.19
N GLY A 418 -9.93 -17.70 -4.94
CA GLY A 418 -9.85 -17.87 -6.39
C GLY A 418 -8.97 -19.04 -6.88
N GLY A 419 -8.61 -19.97 -5.99
CA GLY A 419 -7.77 -21.14 -6.29
C GLY A 419 -8.54 -22.44 -6.56
N GLU A 420 -7.81 -23.47 -6.97
CA GLU A 420 -8.31 -24.86 -7.05
C GLU A 420 -7.85 -25.68 -5.85
N ILE A 421 -8.59 -26.75 -5.51
CA ILE A 421 -8.15 -27.68 -4.45
C ILE A 421 -6.84 -28.33 -4.87
N ALA A 422 -5.81 -28.09 -4.07
CA ALA A 422 -4.49 -28.66 -4.18
C ALA A 422 -4.17 -29.53 -2.95
N THR A 423 -2.92 -29.93 -2.77
CA THR A 423 -2.51 -30.75 -1.62
C THR A 423 -1.41 -30.07 -0.85
N ASP A 424 -1.70 -29.69 0.39
CA ASP A 424 -0.72 -29.04 1.25
C ASP A 424 -0.20 -30.00 2.31
N LEU A 425 1.09 -29.89 2.59
CA LEU A 425 1.74 -30.53 3.71
C LEU A 425 2.03 -29.47 4.78
N ILE A 426 1.43 -29.64 5.95
CA ILE A 426 1.68 -28.81 7.13
C ILE A 426 2.37 -29.67 8.19
N ASP A 427 3.54 -29.25 8.64
CA ASP A 427 4.29 -29.89 9.72
C ASP A 427 4.72 -28.84 10.74
N GLY A 428 4.07 -28.80 11.91
CA GLY A 428 4.40 -27.83 12.98
C GLY A 428 5.80 -28.04 13.56
N GLY A 429 6.24 -29.30 13.64
CA GLY A 429 7.56 -29.63 14.15
C GLY A 429 7.58 -29.71 15.68
N TYR A 430 8.35 -28.84 16.33
CA TYR A 430 8.59 -28.85 17.77
C TYR A 430 8.01 -27.61 18.45
N GLY A 431 6.91 -27.81 19.16
CA GLY A 431 6.38 -26.87 20.12
C GLY A 431 4.90 -27.09 20.33
N GLU A 432 4.13 -26.02 20.44
CA GLU A 432 2.67 -26.07 20.51
C GLU A 432 2.14 -25.28 19.34
N ASP A 433 1.78 -25.98 18.28
CA ASP A 433 1.48 -25.39 16.98
C ASP A 433 -0.03 -25.30 16.76
N THR A 434 -0.46 -24.29 15.98
CA THR A 434 -1.87 -24.01 15.70
C THR A 434 -2.14 -23.88 14.22
N LEU A 435 -3.11 -24.64 13.72
CA LEU A 435 -3.64 -24.52 12.36
C LEU A 435 -4.97 -23.76 12.39
N TYR A 436 -5.01 -22.61 11.73
CA TYR A 436 -6.21 -21.84 11.46
C TYR A 436 -6.77 -22.23 10.10
N LEU A 437 -8.01 -22.71 10.09
CA LEU A 437 -8.73 -23.11 8.89
C LEU A 437 -9.81 -22.07 8.58
N VAL A 438 -9.57 -21.27 7.55
CA VAL A 438 -10.54 -20.32 7.01
C VAL A 438 -11.38 -21.07 5.97
N LEU A 439 -12.63 -21.37 6.34
CA LEU A 439 -13.50 -22.26 5.58
C LEU A 439 -14.79 -21.55 5.19
N SER A 440 -15.32 -21.88 4.02
CA SER A 440 -16.66 -21.42 3.63
C SER A 440 -17.70 -21.91 4.63
N ALA A 441 -18.79 -21.15 4.78
CA ALA A 441 -19.90 -21.52 5.65
C ALA A 441 -20.47 -22.94 5.33
N GLU A 442 -20.44 -23.33 4.06
CA GLU A 442 -20.85 -24.68 3.61
C GLU A 442 -19.89 -25.75 4.13
N THR A 443 -18.58 -25.57 3.94
CA THR A 443 -17.56 -26.51 4.40
C THR A 443 -17.52 -26.60 5.92
N LEU A 444 -17.63 -25.47 6.62
CA LEU A 444 -17.69 -25.42 8.07
C LEU A 444 -18.91 -26.17 8.61
N ALA A 445 -20.09 -25.95 8.04
CA ALA A 445 -21.31 -26.65 8.43
C ALA A 445 -21.24 -28.17 8.16
N ALA A 446 -20.51 -28.58 7.11
CA ALA A 446 -20.38 -29.98 6.74
C ALA A 446 -19.30 -30.73 7.54
N GLN A 447 -18.17 -30.07 7.86
CA GLN A 447 -16.96 -30.73 8.37
C GLN A 447 -16.48 -30.22 9.73
N GLY A 448 -17.01 -29.11 10.27
CA GLY A 448 -16.46 -28.46 11.47
C GLY A 448 -16.39 -29.35 12.72
N GLU A 449 -17.41 -30.19 12.97
CA GLU A 449 -17.37 -31.16 14.08
C GLU A 449 -16.28 -32.23 13.90
N ALA A 450 -15.97 -32.62 12.66
CA ALA A 450 -14.94 -33.62 12.37
C ALA A 450 -13.54 -33.00 12.49
N LEU A 451 -13.37 -31.75 12.03
CA LEU A 451 -12.10 -31.02 12.08
C LEU A 451 -11.66 -30.67 13.51
N THR A 452 -12.61 -30.49 14.44
CA THR A 452 -12.31 -30.24 15.88
C THR A 452 -12.46 -31.50 16.73
N GLY A 453 -12.65 -32.65 16.09
CA GLY A 453 -12.78 -33.95 16.74
C GLY A 453 -11.45 -34.51 17.25
N ALA A 454 -11.49 -35.68 17.88
CA ALA A 454 -10.29 -36.35 18.39
C ALA A 454 -9.39 -36.99 17.30
N ASP A 455 -9.87 -37.06 16.05
CA ASP A 455 -9.18 -37.66 14.90
C ASP A 455 -9.59 -36.90 13.62
N PRO A 456 -8.99 -35.72 13.38
CA PRO A 456 -9.39 -34.84 12.28
C PRO A 456 -8.78 -35.23 10.92
N ASP A 457 -7.84 -36.18 10.88
CA ASP A 457 -7.02 -36.53 9.70
C ASP A 457 -7.85 -36.78 8.44
N ALA A 458 -8.96 -37.50 8.55
CA ALA A 458 -9.81 -37.80 7.40
C ALA A 458 -10.58 -36.57 6.87
N ALA A 459 -10.94 -35.63 7.76
CA ALA A 459 -11.58 -34.38 7.37
C ALA A 459 -10.56 -33.41 6.76
N LEU A 460 -9.38 -33.30 7.37
CA LEU A 460 -8.25 -32.54 6.83
C LEU A 460 -7.84 -33.03 5.44
N ALA A 461 -7.69 -34.35 5.25
CA ALA A 461 -7.42 -34.92 3.93
C ALA A 461 -8.54 -34.65 2.91
N GLY A 462 -9.78 -34.46 3.38
CA GLY A 462 -10.91 -34.04 2.55
C GLY A 462 -10.80 -32.60 2.07
N LEU A 463 -10.05 -31.75 2.77
CA LEU A 463 -9.68 -30.39 2.39
C LEU A 463 -8.39 -30.32 1.55
N GLY A 464 -7.73 -31.45 1.31
CA GLY A 464 -6.41 -31.48 0.67
C GLY A 464 -5.24 -31.34 1.63
N LEU A 465 -5.47 -31.39 2.94
CA LEU A 465 -4.42 -31.17 3.94
C LEU A 465 -3.82 -32.48 4.46
N GLU A 466 -2.51 -32.58 4.42
CA GLU A 466 -1.72 -33.51 5.23
C GLU A 466 -1.09 -32.76 6.39
N VAL A 467 -1.63 -32.94 7.61
CA VAL A 467 -1.17 -32.22 8.81
C VAL A 467 -0.41 -33.16 9.75
N ARG A 468 0.73 -32.70 10.26
CA ARG A 468 1.57 -33.42 11.21
C ARG A 468 2.05 -32.47 12.31
N ASN A 469 2.20 -32.99 13.52
CA ASN A 469 2.75 -32.24 14.66
C ASN A 469 2.08 -30.87 14.85
N VAL A 470 0.75 -30.84 14.84
CA VAL A 470 -0.04 -29.65 15.15
C VAL A 470 -0.96 -29.99 16.32
N GLU A 471 -0.89 -29.22 17.39
CA GLU A 471 -1.62 -29.48 18.63
C GLU A 471 -3.02 -28.88 18.63
N ASN A 472 -3.21 -27.75 17.93
CA ASN A 472 -4.46 -26.99 17.95
C ASN A 472 -5.01 -26.74 16.54
N ILE A 473 -6.31 -26.90 16.37
CA ILE A 473 -7.03 -26.52 15.15
C ILE A 473 -8.11 -25.50 15.52
N VAL A 474 -8.07 -24.36 14.84
CA VAL A 474 -9.03 -23.26 15.00
C VAL A 474 -9.78 -23.11 13.68
N LEU A 475 -11.11 -23.02 13.75
CA LEU A 475 -11.96 -22.84 12.57
C LEU A 475 -12.43 -21.40 12.50
N ILE A 476 -12.36 -20.81 11.31
CA ILE A 476 -12.82 -19.46 10.99
C ILE A 476 -13.85 -19.58 9.87
N GLU A 477 -15.01 -18.96 10.05
CA GLU A 477 -16.09 -18.96 9.06
C GLU A 477 -15.90 -17.80 8.08
N GLY A 478 -15.62 -18.12 6.82
CA GLY A 478 -15.44 -17.13 5.76
C GLY A 478 -14.28 -16.16 6.04
N ARG A 479 -14.15 -15.14 5.17
CA ARG A 479 -13.10 -14.12 5.31
C ARG A 479 -13.46 -13.05 6.36
N ASP A 480 -14.74 -12.71 6.55
CA ASP A 480 -15.22 -11.79 7.60
C ASP A 480 -14.78 -12.20 9.03
N GLY A 481 -14.54 -13.50 9.26
CA GLY A 481 -14.06 -14.04 10.54
C GLY A 481 -12.59 -13.76 10.85
N LEU A 482 -11.79 -13.29 9.87
CA LEU A 482 -10.38 -12.93 10.08
C LEU A 482 -10.22 -11.76 11.05
N SER A 483 -11.25 -10.92 11.21
CA SER A 483 -11.30 -9.88 12.23
C SER A 483 -11.13 -10.41 13.66
N ASP A 484 -11.38 -11.70 13.91
CA ASP A 484 -11.12 -12.35 15.20
C ASP A 484 -9.61 -12.56 15.47
N LEU A 485 -8.76 -12.43 14.44
CA LEU A 485 -7.30 -12.56 14.52
C LEU A 485 -6.58 -11.23 14.80
N VAL A 486 -7.29 -10.09 14.81
CA VAL A 486 -6.73 -8.72 15.00
C VAL A 486 -6.11 -8.49 16.40
N GLY A 487 -6.25 -9.46 17.31
CA GLY A 487 -5.51 -9.47 18.57
C GLY A 487 -4.06 -9.95 18.46
N TRP A 488 -3.66 -10.43 17.27
CA TRP A 488 -2.40 -11.08 17.01
C TRP A 488 -1.53 -10.18 16.14
N THR A 489 -0.51 -9.58 16.75
CA THR A 489 0.33 -8.57 16.10
C THR A 489 1.01 -9.03 14.81
N GLN A 490 1.33 -10.33 14.70
CA GLN A 490 1.89 -10.91 13.48
C GLN A 490 0.85 -10.97 12.36
N PHE A 491 -0.41 -11.26 12.68
CA PHE A 491 -1.50 -11.21 11.70
C PHE A 491 -1.76 -9.77 11.25
N ASP A 492 -1.81 -8.80 12.18
CA ASP A 492 -1.98 -7.38 11.83
C ASP A 492 -0.87 -6.89 10.90
N THR A 493 0.36 -7.36 11.14
CA THR A 493 1.50 -7.05 10.28
C THR A 493 1.35 -7.75 8.92
N ALA A 494 1.03 -9.04 8.91
CA ALA A 494 0.81 -9.78 7.66
C ALA A 494 -0.30 -9.15 6.81
N ASP A 495 -1.40 -8.74 7.41
CA ASP A 495 -2.54 -8.08 6.77
C ASP A 495 -2.18 -6.71 6.20
N LEU A 496 -1.40 -5.91 6.93
CA LEU A 496 -0.84 -4.66 6.43
C LEU A 496 0.01 -4.86 5.15
N TRP A 497 0.76 -5.95 5.09
CA TRP A 497 1.55 -6.34 3.91
C TRP A 497 0.75 -7.19 2.91
N GLY A 498 -0.52 -7.42 3.21
CA GLY A 498 -1.45 -8.17 2.38
C GLY A 498 -1.12 -9.65 2.25
N LEU A 499 -0.43 -10.28 3.20
CA LEU A 499 -0.13 -11.71 3.08
C LEU A 499 -1.29 -12.64 3.47
N THR A 500 -2.37 -12.10 4.05
CA THR A 500 -3.44 -12.88 4.71
C THR A 500 -4.75 -12.98 3.95
#